data_AF-H0A4S2-F1
#
_entry.id   AF-H0A4S2-F1
#
_cell.length_a   1.000
_cell.length_b   1.000
_cell.length_c   1.000
_cell.angle_alpha   90.00
_cell.angle_beta   90.00
_cell.angle_gamma   90.00
#
_symmetry.space_group_name_H-M   'P 1'
#
loop_
_entity.id
_entity.type
_entity.pdbx_description
1 polymer ?
#
loop_
_entity_poly.entity_id
_entity_poly.type
_entity_poly.pdbx_seq_one_letter_code
_entity_poly.pdbx_strand_id
1 'polypeptide(L)' 'RRGQASTRLTSWQAGLPAVAGEQRDCPAGTMSTLARGHDDIVRCMPL' A
#
# COMPACT_ATOMS: atom_id res chain seq x y z
N ARG A 1 35.50 15.43 -13.27
CA ARG A 1 34.14 16.01 -13.40
C ARG A 1 33.15 14.99 -12.85
N ARG A 2 32.65 15.14 -11.61
CA ARG A 2 31.60 14.27 -11.05
C ARG A 2 30.28 15.04 -11.13
N GLY A 3 29.49 14.75 -12.16
CA GLY A 3 28.10 15.19 -12.23
C GLY A 3 27.31 14.39 -11.20
N GLN A 4 27.06 15.00 -10.05
CA GLN A 4 26.16 14.47 -9.04
C GLN A 4 24.75 14.64 -9.63
N ALA A 5 24.24 13.60 -10.31
CA ALA A 5 22.85 13.54 -10.67
C ALA A 5 22.05 13.58 -9.37
N SER A 6 21.49 14.73 -9.04
CA SER A 6 20.48 14.83 -8.00
C SER A 6 19.28 14.07 -8.53
N THR A 7 19.24 12.77 -8.25
CA THR A 7 18.02 11.98 -8.40
C THR A 7 17.04 12.59 -7.43
N ARG A 8 16.27 13.57 -7.90
CA ARG A 8 15.05 13.99 -7.22
C ARG A 8 14.21 12.72 -7.18
N LEU A 9 14.25 12.04 -6.04
CA LEU A 9 13.36 10.95 -5.72
C LEU A 9 11.97 11.58 -5.65
N THR A 10 11.33 11.76 -6.79
CA THR A 10 9.88 11.94 -6.88
C THR A 10 9.31 10.57 -6.57
N SER A 11 9.44 10.16 -5.32
CA SER A 11 8.84 8.93 -4.83
C SER A 11 7.33 9.18 -4.82
N TRP A 12 6.54 8.25 -5.35
CA TRP A 12 5.08 8.39 -5.37
C TRP A 12 4.49 8.53 -3.95
N GLN A 13 5.29 8.20 -2.94
CA GLN A 13 5.01 8.35 -1.52
C GLN A 13 5.27 9.76 -0.98
N ALA A 14 5.89 10.68 -1.73
CA ALA A 14 6.24 12.00 -1.24
C ALA A 14 4.98 12.81 -0.85
N GLY A 15 4.79 13.02 0.46
CA GLY A 15 3.66 13.75 1.03
C GLY A 15 2.53 12.86 1.56
N LEU A 16 2.61 11.54 1.40
CA LEU A 16 1.71 10.63 2.11
C LEU A 16 2.16 10.53 3.58
N PRO A 17 1.22 10.50 4.53
CA PRO A 17 1.57 10.25 5.93
C PRO A 17 2.30 8.90 6.03
N ALA A 18 3.27 8.83 6.95
CA ALA A 18 3.90 7.57 7.29
C ALA A 18 2.80 6.55 7.63
N VAL A 19 2.88 5.36 7.04
CA VAL A 19 1.91 4.28 7.30
C VAL A 19 1.89 4.03 8.81
N ALA A 20 0.77 4.36 9.45
CA ALA A 20 0.62 4.34 10.90
C ALA A 20 0.28 2.95 11.45
N GLY A 21 0.18 1.93 10.60
CA GLY A 21 -0.08 0.55 11.00
C GLY A 21 -0.28 -0.39 9.82
N GLU A 22 -0.27 -1.69 10.09
CA GLU A 22 -0.80 -2.69 9.17
C GLU A 22 -2.31 -2.46 9.01
N GLN A 23 -2.81 -2.45 7.78
CA GLN A 23 -4.25 -2.49 7.52
C GLN A 23 -4.77 -3.88 7.90
N ARG A 24 -5.01 -4.09 9.21
CA ARG A 24 -5.45 -5.38 9.75
C ARG A 24 -6.93 -5.63 9.54
N ASP A 25 -7.72 -4.55 9.47
CA ASP A 25 -9.17 -4.62 9.38
C ASP A 25 -9.69 -4.02 8.08
N CYS A 26 -10.75 -4.63 7.57
CA CYS A 26 -11.48 -4.12 6.41
C CYS A 26 -12.43 -2.99 6.84
N PRO A 27 -12.54 -1.91 6.04
CA PRO A 27 -13.46 -0.82 6.34
C PRO A 27 -14.91 -1.28 6.38
N ALA A 28 -15.75 -0.56 7.11
CA ALA A 28 -17.18 -0.85 7.21
C ALA A 28 -17.83 -0.92 5.82
N GLY A 29 -18.72 -1.90 5.62
CA GLY A 29 -19.35 -2.15 4.31
C GLY A 29 -18.52 -3.02 3.36
N THR A 30 -17.39 -3.57 3.82
CA THR A 30 -16.59 -4.54 3.07
C THR A 30 -16.32 -5.82 3.86
N MET A 31 -16.06 -6.93 3.18
CA MET A 31 -15.74 -8.24 3.74
C MET A 31 -14.31 -8.65 3.39
N SER A 32 -13.58 -9.17 4.37
CA SER A 32 -12.26 -9.78 4.15
C SER A 32 -12.39 -11.09 3.38
N THR A 33 -11.73 -11.18 2.24
CA THR A 33 -11.76 -12.34 1.34
C THR A 33 -10.34 -12.71 0.90
N LEU A 34 -9.99 -14.01 0.91
CA LEU A 34 -8.71 -14.46 0.34
C LEU A 34 -8.66 -14.15 -1.15
N ALA A 35 -7.55 -13.56 -1.60
CA ALA A 35 -7.32 -13.27 -3.00
C ALA A 35 -7.25 -14.58 -3.80
N ARG A 36 -7.91 -14.62 -4.96
CA ARG A 36 -7.94 -15.81 -5.80
C ARG A 36 -6.52 -16.22 -6.21
N GLY A 37 -6.15 -17.46 -5.91
CA GLY A 37 -4.82 -18.01 -6.22
C GLY A 37 -3.75 -17.69 -5.16
N HIS A 38 -4.13 -17.09 -4.03
CA HIS A 38 -3.25 -16.84 -2.89
C HIS A 38 -3.82 -17.51 -1.64
N ASP A 39 -2.94 -17.92 -0.73
CA ASP A 39 -3.26 -18.49 0.57
C ASP A 39 -3.00 -17.53 1.73
N ASP A 40 -2.29 -16.43 1.48
CA ASP A 40 -1.82 -15.47 2.48
C ASP A 40 -2.28 -14.02 2.24
N ILE A 41 -2.84 -13.72 1.07
CA ILE A 41 -3.30 -12.37 0.71
C ILE A 41 -4.80 -12.23 0.94
N VAL A 42 -5.18 -11.27 1.81
CA VAL A 42 -6.57 -10.88 2.04
C VAL A 42 -6.89 -9.56 1.33
N ARG A 43 -8.07 -9.48 0.71
CA ARG A 43 -8.63 -8.27 0.09
C ARG A 43 -9.99 -7.94 0.68
N CYS A 44 -10.29 -6.66 0.78
CA CYS A 44 -11.62 -6.19 1.18
C CYS A 44 -12.51 -6.08 -0.07
N MET A 45 -13.59 -6.86 -0.10
CA MET A 45 -14.58 -6.85 -1.18
C MET A 45 -15.86 -6.14 -0.71
N PRO A 46 -16.56 -5.38 -1.55
CA PRO A 46 -17.87 -4.83 -1.20
C PRO A 46 -18.86 -5.94 -0.82
N LEU A 47 -19.70 -5.68 0.19
CA LEU A 47 -20.89 -6.47 0.50
C LEU A 47 -22.00 -6.27 -0.55
#